data_AF-X6LI77-F1
#
_entry.id   AF-X6LI77-F1
#
_cell.length_a   1.000
_cell.length_b   1.000
_cell.length_c   1.000
_cell.angle_alpha   90.00
_cell.angle_beta   90.00
_cell.angle_gamma   90.00
#
_symmetry.space_group_name_H-M   'P 1'
#
loop_
_entity.id
_entity.type
_entity.pdbx_description
1 polymer ?
#
loop_
_entity_poly.entity_id
_entity_poly.type
_entity_poly.pdbx_seq_one_letter_code
_entity_poly.pdbx_strand_id
1 'polypeptide(L)'
;MQQWEFKIARNIAASQCFLREHLANEFIVSLRDVSKCLNFFYWLMKQYETILEKDKTSLWTDRALNIALGLCYYFRLDERGRVMYNNLMYGRNNRSFSENLSKSFEIPPQIALHNTLKENLFILFFCVATSTPVIV
;
A
#
# COMPACT_ATOMS: atom_id res chain seq x y z
N MET A 1 -19.06 -12.54 -2.15
CA MET A 1 -17.71 -11.98 -1.93
C MET A 1 -17.31 -11.26 -3.21
N GLN A 2 -17.11 -9.95 -3.15
CA GLN A 2 -16.82 -9.14 -4.32
C GLN A 2 -15.39 -9.45 -4.82
N GLN A 3 -15.16 -9.38 -6.13
CA GLN A 3 -13.87 -9.71 -6.77
C GLN A 3 -12.66 -8.94 -6.17
N TRP A 4 -12.90 -7.75 -5.62
CA TRP A 4 -11.89 -6.90 -4.99
C TRP A 4 -11.45 -7.38 -3.61
N GLU A 5 -12.37 -7.88 -2.79
CA GLU A 5 -12.07 -8.42 -1.45
C GLU A 5 -11.06 -9.58 -1.57
N PHE A 6 -11.29 -10.45 -2.55
CA PHE A 6 -10.39 -11.56 -2.84
C PHE A 6 -9.01 -11.07 -3.30
N LYS A 7 -8.94 -10.04 -4.15
CA LYS A 7 -7.68 -9.45 -4.61
C LYS A 7 -6.89 -8.84 -3.45
N ILE A 8 -7.57 -8.08 -2.58
CA ILE A 8 -6.98 -7.46 -1.38
C ILE A 8 -6.41 -8.54 -0.46
N ALA A 9 -7.24 -9.51 -0.06
CA ALA A 9 -6.83 -10.59 0.83
C ALA A 9 -5.64 -11.39 0.26
N ARG A 10 -5.70 -11.72 -1.03
CA ARG A 10 -4.64 -12.47 -1.71
C ARG A 10 -3.32 -11.72 -1.77
N ASN A 11 -3.35 -10.41 -2.01
CA ASN A 11 -2.13 -9.59 -2.06
C ASN A 11 -1.56 -9.38 -0.66
N ILE A 12 -2.39 -9.12 0.36
CA ILE A 12 -1.94 -9.00 1.76
C ILE A 12 -1.32 -10.32 2.24
N ALA A 13 -1.98 -11.46 1.99
CA ALA A 13 -1.48 -12.77 2.37
C ALA A 13 -0.12 -13.07 1.72
N ALA A 14 0.03 -12.74 0.42
CA ALA A 14 1.30 -12.91 -0.28
C ALA A 14 2.41 -12.06 0.32
N SER A 15 2.14 -10.79 0.63
CA SER A 15 3.09 -9.89 1.28
C SER A 15 3.49 -10.38 2.67
N GLN A 16 2.54 -10.89 3.45
CA GLN A 16 2.79 -11.47 4.77
C GLN A 16 3.67 -12.72 4.68
N CYS A 17 3.35 -13.68 3.80
CA CYS A 17 4.18 -14.88 3.62
C CYS A 17 5.60 -14.51 3.19
N PHE A 18 5.73 -13.59 2.23
CA PHE A 18 7.03 -13.15 1.75
C PHE A 18 7.87 -12.50 2.85
N LEU A 19 7.31 -11.57 3.64
CA LEU A 19 8.08 -10.94 4.71
C LEU A 19 8.47 -11.95 5.80
N ARG A 20 7.62 -12.95 6.10
CA ARG A 20 7.94 -14.00 7.09
C ARG A 20 9.16 -14.80 6.66
N GLU A 21 9.18 -15.20 5.40
CA GLU A 21 10.30 -15.96 4.82
C GLU A 21 11.56 -15.09 4.68
N HIS A 22 11.41 -13.86 4.20
CA HIS A 22 12.54 -13.01 3.84
C HIS A 22 13.24 -12.37 5.04
N LEU A 23 12.47 -11.93 6.05
CA LEU A 23 13.02 -11.26 7.24
C LEU A 23 13.30 -12.25 8.38
N ALA A 24 12.92 -13.53 8.22
CA ALA A 24 13.12 -14.62 9.18
C ALA A 24 12.71 -14.27 10.63
N ASN A 25 11.73 -13.38 10.79
CA ASN A 25 11.34 -12.82 12.08
C ASN A 25 9.81 -12.81 12.20
N GLU A 26 9.30 -13.69 13.05
CA GLU A 26 7.85 -13.86 13.26
C GLU A 26 7.20 -12.63 13.92
N PHE A 27 7.97 -11.87 14.71
CA PHE A 27 7.48 -10.66 15.39
C PHE A 27 7.31 -9.48 14.42
N ILE A 28 8.01 -9.51 13.29
CA ILE A 28 7.98 -8.46 12.27
C ILE A 28 6.71 -8.55 11.40
N VAL A 29 6.00 -9.70 11.39
CA VAL A 29 4.92 -9.96 10.43
C VAL A 29 3.71 -10.55 11.14
N SER A 30 2.84 -9.67 11.66
CA SER A 30 1.69 -10.05 12.48
C SER A 30 0.37 -9.59 11.88
N LEU A 31 -0.75 -10.07 12.44
CA LEU A 31 -2.09 -9.55 12.14
C LEU A 31 -2.22 -8.04 12.44
N ARG A 32 -1.33 -7.46 13.25
CA ARG A 32 -1.25 -6.01 13.45
C ARG A 32 -0.87 -5.29 12.16
N ASP A 33 0.03 -5.86 11.36
CA ASP A 33 0.43 -5.29 10.07
C ASP A 33 -0.69 -5.44 9.03
N VAL A 34 -1.43 -6.55 9.08
CA VAL A 34 -2.66 -6.72 8.29
C VAL A 34 -3.70 -5.66 8.65
N SER A 35 -3.94 -5.45 9.94
CA SER A 35 -4.86 -4.42 10.42
C SER A 35 -4.41 -3.02 10.00
N LYS A 36 -3.13 -2.68 10.13
CA LYS A 36 -2.58 -1.40 9.64
C LYS A 36 -2.79 -1.23 8.13
N CYS A 37 -2.51 -2.28 7.35
CA CYS A 37 -2.69 -2.26 5.90
C CYS A 37 -4.14 -2.00 5.51
N LEU A 38 -5.08 -2.70 6.15
CA LEU A 38 -6.52 -2.51 5.93
C LEU A 38 -6.99 -1.13 6.38
N ASN A 39 -6.46 -0.60 7.49
CA ASN A 39 -6.78 0.75 7.97
C ASN A 39 -6.32 1.83 6.98
N PHE A 40 -5.09 1.72 6.45
CA PHE A 40 -4.61 2.63 5.41
C PHE A 40 -5.45 2.54 4.14
N PHE A 41 -5.73 1.32 3.69
CA PHE A 41 -6.58 1.09 2.53
C PHE A 41 -7.95 1.73 2.72
N TYR A 42 -8.64 1.44 3.83
CA TYR A 42 -9.95 1.99 4.14
C TYR A 42 -9.95 3.51 4.23
N TRP A 43 -8.94 4.08 4.89
CA TRP A 43 -8.78 5.53 4.98
C TRP A 43 -8.61 6.18 3.60
N LEU A 44 -7.77 5.61 2.74
CA LEU A 44 -7.59 6.08 1.35
C LEU A 44 -8.87 5.95 0.53
N MET A 45 -9.65 4.88 0.71
CA MET A 45 -10.95 4.72 0.06
C MET A 45 -11.94 5.79 0.51
N LYS A 46 -11.98 6.14 1.80
CA LYS A 46 -12.81 7.24 2.31
C LYS A 46 -12.44 8.61 1.75
N GLN A 47 -11.14 8.90 1.64
CA GLN A 47 -10.69 10.17 1.04
C GLN A 47 -11.15 10.30 -0.41
N TYR A 48 -11.30 9.18 -1.12
CA TYR A 48 -11.76 9.19 -2.50
C TYR A 48 -13.27 9.31 -2.67
N GLU A 49 -14.06 8.74 -1.77
CA GLU A 49 -15.52 8.96 -1.75
C GLU A 49 -15.87 10.45 -1.67
N THR A 50 -15.08 11.23 -0.92
CA THR A 50 -15.25 12.70 -0.83
C THR A 50 -14.84 13.46 -2.09
N ILE A 51 -14.13 12.82 -3.02
CA ILE A 51 -13.56 13.44 -4.23
C ILE A 51 -14.37 13.09 -5.49
N LEU A 52 -15.29 12.11 -5.42
CA LEU A 52 -15.82 11.48 -6.63
C LEU A 52 -17.18 12.02 -7.11
N GLU A 53 -17.14 12.76 -8.22
CA GLU A 53 -18.27 12.81 -9.17
C GLU A 53 -18.04 12.02 -10.47
N LYS A 54 -16.82 11.59 -10.86
CA LYS A 54 -16.60 11.11 -12.25
C LYS A 54 -15.62 9.96 -12.56
N ASP A 55 -14.94 9.34 -11.61
CA ASP A 55 -13.91 8.34 -11.95
C ASP A 55 -14.29 6.88 -11.62
N LYS A 56 -13.78 5.92 -12.41
CA LYS A 56 -14.11 4.50 -12.30
C LYS A 56 -13.51 3.92 -11.01
N THR A 57 -14.39 3.48 -10.11
CA THR A 57 -14.09 2.84 -8.79
C THR A 57 -13.00 1.76 -8.82
N SER A 58 -12.77 1.08 -9.95
CA SER A 58 -11.73 0.05 -10.10
C SER A 58 -10.30 0.61 -10.05
N LEU A 59 -10.06 1.83 -10.57
CA LEU A 59 -8.71 2.39 -10.65
C LEU A 59 -8.21 2.83 -9.27
N TRP A 60 -9.08 3.45 -8.46
CA TRP A 60 -8.71 3.90 -7.13
C TRP A 60 -8.48 2.76 -6.15
N THR A 61 -9.30 1.70 -6.23
CA THR A 61 -9.13 0.51 -5.40
C THR A 61 -7.72 -0.07 -5.54
N ASP A 62 -7.20 -0.16 -6.76
CA ASP A 62 -5.84 -0.63 -7.02
C ASP A 62 -4.76 0.33 -6.50
N ARG A 63 -4.97 1.65 -6.65
CA ARG A 63 -4.05 2.66 -6.12
C ARG A 63 -3.98 2.62 -4.60
N ALA A 64 -5.12 2.62 -3.93
CA ALA A 64 -5.23 2.55 -2.47
C ALA A 64 -4.56 1.28 -1.94
N LEU A 65 -4.79 0.13 -2.60
CA LEU A 65 -4.16 -1.13 -2.21
C LEU A 65 -2.64 -1.09 -2.40
N ASN A 66 -2.13 -0.57 -3.52
CA ASN A 66 -0.69 -0.46 -3.75
C ASN A 66 -0.02 0.42 -2.70
N ILE A 67 -0.61 1.58 -2.36
CA ILE A 67 -0.08 2.48 -1.33
C ILE A 67 -0.06 1.76 0.04
N ALA A 68 -1.16 1.13 0.43
CA ALA A 68 -1.26 0.41 1.70
C ALA A 68 -0.24 -0.73 1.81
N LEU A 69 -0.04 -1.50 0.73
CA LEU A 69 0.99 -2.54 0.66
C LEU A 69 2.40 -1.95 0.69
N GLY A 70 2.59 -0.79 0.05
CA GLY A 70 3.83 -0.04 0.03
C GLY A 70 4.30 0.30 1.44
N LEU A 71 3.42 0.96 2.18
CA LEU A 71 3.64 1.44 3.55
C LEU A 71 3.83 0.29 4.55
N CYS A 72 3.06 -0.79 4.43
CA CYS A 72 3.08 -1.86 5.44
C CYS A 72 4.12 -2.95 5.19
N TYR A 73 4.53 -3.15 3.94
CA TYR A 73 5.35 -4.30 3.54
C TYR A 73 6.58 -3.89 2.73
N TYR A 74 6.39 -3.18 1.61
CA TYR A 74 7.46 -2.96 0.63
C TYR A 74 8.62 -2.10 1.17
N PHE A 75 8.32 -1.00 1.86
CA PHE A 75 9.36 -0.09 2.35
C PHE A 75 10.15 -0.64 3.54
N ARG A 76 9.67 -1.71 4.19
CA ARG A 76 10.40 -2.42 5.26
C ARG A 76 11.53 -3.30 4.71
N LEU A 77 11.54 -3.53 3.40
CA LEU A 77 12.52 -4.38 2.74
C LEU A 77 13.76 -3.56 2.36
N ASP A 78 14.92 -4.22 2.41
CA ASP A 78 16.14 -3.72 1.80
C ASP A 78 16.06 -3.78 0.26
N GLU A 79 17.13 -3.37 -0.42
CA GLU A 79 17.16 -3.36 -1.89
C GLU A 79 16.91 -4.75 -2.50
N ARG A 80 17.54 -5.78 -1.93
CA ARG A 80 17.39 -7.16 -2.38
C ARG A 80 15.96 -7.66 -2.18
N GLY A 81 15.39 -7.42 -1.00
CA GLY A 81 14.01 -7.77 -0.68
C GLY A 81 13.01 -7.06 -1.60
N ARG A 82 13.24 -5.78 -1.93
CA ARG A 82 12.40 -5.03 -2.87
C ARG A 82 12.40 -5.64 -4.28
N VAL A 83 13.55 -6.09 -4.79
CA VAL A 83 13.64 -6.79 -6.08
C VAL A 83 12.83 -8.09 -6.06
N MET A 84 13.00 -8.91 -5.01
CA MET A 84 12.25 -10.17 -4.87
C MET A 84 10.74 -9.93 -4.73
N TYR A 85 10.34 -8.92 -3.96
CA TYR A 85 8.94 -8.53 -3.79
C TYR A 85 8.33 -8.03 -5.10
N ASN A 86 9.08 -7.29 -5.92
CA ASN A 86 8.64 -6.89 -7.26
C ASN A 86 8.35 -8.12 -8.13
N ASN A 87 9.20 -9.15 -8.10
CA ASN A 87 8.97 -10.39 -8.85
C ASN A 87 7.72 -11.14 -8.38
N LEU A 88 7.53 -11.25 -7.05
CA LEU A 88 6.33 -11.85 -6.45
C LEU A 88 5.05 -11.16 -6.94
N MET A 89 5.06 -9.83 -6.94
CA MET A 89 3.91 -9.02 -7.34
C MET A 89 3.72 -8.97 -8.85
N TYR A 90 4.80 -9.05 -9.63
CA TYR A 90 4.75 -9.14 -11.09
C TYR A 90 4.00 -10.40 -11.52
N GLY A 91 4.31 -11.56 -10.93
CA GLY A 91 3.58 -12.80 -11.20
C GLY A 91 2.08 -12.75 -10.87
N ARG A 92 1.65 -11.78 -10.05
CA ARG A 92 0.25 -11.64 -9.60
C ARG A 92 -0.53 -10.55 -10.33
N ASN A 93 0.14 -9.48 -10.72
CA ASN A 93 -0.47 -8.27 -11.27
C ASN A 93 0.05 -7.92 -12.68
N ASN A 94 0.93 -8.76 -13.26
CA ASN A 94 1.55 -8.60 -14.57
C ASN A 94 2.31 -7.27 -14.77
N ARG A 95 2.76 -6.65 -13.66
CA ARG A 95 3.46 -5.36 -13.61
C ARG A 95 4.35 -5.27 -12.38
N SER A 96 5.43 -4.49 -12.49
CA SER A 96 6.31 -4.22 -11.35
C SER A 96 5.54 -3.50 -10.23
N PHE A 97 5.74 -3.94 -8.99
CA PHE A 97 5.09 -3.29 -7.85
C PHE A 97 5.62 -1.88 -7.62
N SER A 98 6.93 -1.65 -7.79
CA SER A 98 7.54 -0.33 -7.67
C SER A 98 6.95 0.67 -8.67
N GLU A 99 6.75 0.26 -9.93
CA GLU A 99 6.13 1.09 -10.96
C GLU A 99 4.67 1.39 -10.65
N ASN A 100 3.91 0.37 -10.24
CA ASN A 100 2.51 0.54 -9.84
C ASN A 100 2.38 1.46 -8.62
N LEU A 101 3.28 1.32 -7.65
CA LEU A 101 3.33 2.15 -6.46
C LEU A 101 3.66 3.61 -6.83
N SER A 102 4.67 3.83 -7.67
CA SER A 102 5.01 5.17 -8.17
C SER A 102 3.84 5.83 -8.89
N LYS A 103 3.17 5.12 -9.81
CA LYS A 103 1.95 5.58 -10.49
C LYS A 103 0.76 5.79 -9.56
N SER A 104 0.73 5.12 -8.42
CA SER A 104 -0.33 5.32 -7.42
C SER A 104 -0.17 6.66 -6.70
N PHE A 105 1.03 7.22 -6.68
CA PHE A 105 1.31 8.58 -6.20
C PHE A 105 1.20 9.66 -7.27
N GLU A 106 1.03 9.30 -8.54
CA GLU A 106 0.74 10.27 -9.60
C GLU A 106 -0.66 10.86 -9.38
N ILE A 107 -0.66 12.08 -8.87
CA ILE A 107 -1.85 12.88 -8.59
C ILE A 107 -2.47 13.30 -9.93
N PRO A 108 -3.74 12.95 -10.23
CA PRO A 108 -4.43 13.49 -11.39
C PRO A 108 -4.50 15.02 -11.28
N PRO A 109 -4.32 15.77 -12.37
CA PRO A 109 -4.29 17.24 -12.33
C PRO A 109 -5.60 17.88 -11.83
N GLN A 110 -6.72 17.14 -11.76
CA GLN A 110 -7.98 17.64 -11.19
C GLN A 110 -8.14 17.40 -9.68
N ILE A 111 -7.26 16.61 -9.05
CA ILE A 111 -7.33 16.34 -7.61
C ILE A 111 -6.36 17.28 -6.92
N ALA A 112 -6.85 18.47 -6.54
CA ALA A 112 -6.20 19.28 -5.53
C ALA A 112 -6.25 18.49 -4.21
N LEU A 113 -5.26 17.63 -3.98
CA LEU A 113 -5.02 17.00 -2.70
C LEU A 113 -4.96 18.13 -1.66
N HIS A 114 -5.96 18.20 -0.77
CA HIS A 114 -5.89 19.12 0.37
C HIS A 114 -4.54 18.91 1.05
N ASN A 115 -3.84 20.00 1.43
CA ASN A 115 -2.47 19.94 1.95
C ASN A 115 -2.30 18.84 3.03
N THR A 116 -3.35 18.59 3.80
CA THR A 116 -3.49 17.52 4.80
C THR A 116 -3.23 16.09 4.27
N LEU A 117 -3.72 15.69 3.09
CA LEU A 117 -3.47 14.34 2.54
C LEU A 117 -2.02 14.22 2.06
N LYS A 118 -1.45 15.31 1.54
CA LYS A 118 -0.05 15.38 1.10
C LYS A 118 0.90 15.35 2.30
N GLU A 119 0.56 16.09 3.36
CA GLU A 119 1.24 16.08 4.66
C GLU A 119 1.14 14.71 5.33
N ASN A 120 -0.04 14.07 5.34
CA ASN A 120 -0.20 12.74 5.93
C ASN A 120 0.59 11.67 5.17
N LEU A 121 0.59 11.71 3.83
CA LEU A 121 1.43 10.82 3.02
C LEU A 121 2.91 11.10 3.26
N PHE A 122 3.32 12.38 3.31
CA PHE A 122 4.68 12.77 3.60
C PHE A 122 5.14 12.31 5.00
N ILE A 123 4.31 12.49 6.03
CA ILE A 123 4.57 12.01 7.39
C ILE A 123 4.63 10.49 7.43
N LEU A 124 3.75 9.78 6.72
CA LEU A 124 3.80 8.33 6.61
C LEU A 124 5.08 7.84 5.94
N PHE A 125 5.49 8.48 4.84
CA PHE A 125 6.77 8.21 4.20
C PHE A 125 7.95 8.51 5.14
N PHE A 126 7.90 9.62 5.86
CA PHE A 126 8.92 10.03 6.80
C PHE A 126 9.03 9.04 7.97
N CYS A 127 7.91 8.59 8.54
CA CYS A 127 7.87 7.63 9.64
C CYS A 127 8.29 6.22 9.23
N VAL A 128 7.93 5.80 8.02
CA VAL A 128 8.39 4.53 7.46
C VAL A 128 9.90 4.58 7.16
N ALA A 129 10.40 5.68 6.59
CA ALA A 129 11.83 5.86 6.31
C ALA A 129 12.68 6.00 7.58
N THR A 130 12.13 6.59 8.65
CA THR A 130 12.85 6.85 9.91
C THR A 130 12.61 5.79 10.99
N SER A 131 11.76 4.78 10.74
CA SER A 131 11.31 3.78 11.74
C SER A 131 10.68 4.39 13.01
N THR A 132 10.23 5.65 12.94
CA THR A 132 9.65 6.36 14.09
C THR A 132 8.12 6.13 14.10
N PRO A 133 7.54 5.58 15.17
CA PRO A 133 6.09 5.39 15.23
C PRO A 133 5.37 6.74 15.28
N VAL A 134 4.36 6.92 14.43
CA VAL A 134 3.44 8.07 14.50
C VAL A 134 2.52 7.87 15.70
N ILE A 135 2.54 8.81 16.65
CA ILE A 135 1.44 9.02 17.58
C ILE A 135 0.66 10.20 17.01
N VAL A 136 -0.55 9.92 16.51
CA VAL A 136 -1.55 10.96 16.18
C VAL A 136 -2.44 11.11 17.41
#